data_AF-A0A395XGT4-F1
#
_entry.id   AF-A0A395XGT4-F1
#
_cell.length_a   1.000
_cell.length_b   1.000
_cell.length_c   1.000
_cell.angle_alpha   90.00
_cell.angle_beta   90.00
_cell.angle_gamma   90.00
#
_symmetry.space_group_name_H-M   'P 1'
#
loop_
_entity.id
_entity.type
_entity.pdbx_description
1 polymer ?
#
loop_
_entity_poly.entity_id
_entity_poly.type
_entity_poly.pdbx_seq_one_letter_code
_entity_poly.pdbx_strand_id
1 'polypeptide(L)'
;MKIYVKSTEAVTVIDKSKKDWEMNGRKGTAFKAICHTKKGDEVQVDEIRITEGVYVLLKPMTPYYFVGELDVKNGRFEATELLKLVNLLNSSHV
;
A
#
# COMPACT_ATOMS: atom_id res chain seq x y z
N MET A 1 -9.35 -0.91 18.73
CA MET A 1 -8.94 0.50 18.66
C MET A 1 -8.34 0.67 17.29
N LYS A 2 -8.82 1.64 16.53
CA LYS A 2 -8.26 1.96 15.21
C LYS A 2 -7.49 3.25 15.34
N ILE A 3 -6.29 3.28 14.76
CA ILE A 3 -5.48 4.49 14.66
C ILE A 3 -5.12 4.74 13.21
N TYR A 4 -4.94 6.01 12.86
CA TYR A 4 -4.49 6.41 11.54
C TYR A 4 -2.96 6.48 11.55
N VAL A 5 -2.31 5.76 10.64
CA VAL A 5 -0.85 5.63 10.57
C VAL A 5 -0.35 5.84 9.15
N LYS A 6 0.89 6.30 9.05
CA LYS A 6 1.62 6.48 7.81
C LYS A 6 2.90 5.64 7.85
N SER A 7 3.26 5.03 6.73
CA SER A 7 4.54 4.32 6.60
C SER A 7 5.70 5.30 6.79
N THR A 8 6.72 4.88 7.55
CA THR A 8 7.93 5.68 7.79
C THR A 8 8.84 5.72 6.56
N GLU A 9 8.79 4.67 5.74
CA GLU A 9 9.59 4.51 4.54
C GLU A 9 8.69 4.36 3.31
N ALA A 10 9.24 4.74 2.15
CA ALA A 10 8.58 4.51 0.88
C ALA A 10 8.79 3.06 0.46
N VAL A 11 7.71 2.40 0.04
CA VAL A 11 7.72 1.00 -0.37
C VAL A 11 7.48 0.93 -1.88
N THR A 12 8.26 0.10 -2.56
CA THR A 12 8.12 -0.06 -4.02
C THR A 12 7.03 -1.07 -4.31
N VAL A 13 5.99 -0.63 -5.00
CA VAL A 13 4.91 -1.52 -5.43
C VAL A 13 5.35 -2.25 -6.69
N ILE A 14 5.44 -3.57 -6.63
CA ILE A 14 5.83 -4.40 -7.78
C ILE A 14 4.62 -4.85 -8.59
N ASP A 15 3.50 -5.10 -7.92
CA ASP A 15 2.26 -5.53 -8.56
C ASP A 15 1.05 -5.23 -7.66
N LYS A 16 -0.16 -5.49 -8.15
CA LYS A 16 -1.42 -5.33 -7.40
C LYS A 16 -2.42 -6.43 -7.75
N SER A 17 -3.11 -6.95 -6.75
CA SER A 17 -4.13 -7.99 -6.94
C SER A 17 -5.53 -7.51 -6.60
N LYS A 18 -6.50 -8.03 -7.36
CA LYS A 18 -7.94 -7.90 -7.14
C LYS A 18 -8.53 -9.30 -7.11
N LYS A 19 -9.19 -9.67 -6.01
CA LYS A 19 -9.80 -10.99 -5.85
C LYS A 19 -11.20 -10.88 -5.28
N ASP A 20 -12.17 -11.36 -6.04
CA ASP A 20 -13.54 -11.50 -5.55
C ASP A 20 -13.63 -12.69 -4.58
N TRP A 21 -14.48 -12.57 -3.58
CA TRP A 21 -14.72 -13.61 -2.58
C TRP A 21 -16.19 -13.71 -2.26
N GLU A 22 -16.60 -14.93 -1.92
CA GLU A 22 -17.92 -15.22 -1.37
C GLU A 22 -17.76 -16.18 -0.18
N MET A 23 -18.37 -15.85 0.96
CA MET A 23 -18.32 -16.67 2.16
C MET A 23 -19.61 -16.46 2.97
N ASN A 24 -20.29 -17.56 3.32
CA ASN A 24 -21.54 -17.55 4.09
C ASN A 24 -22.61 -16.61 3.50
N GLY A 25 -22.80 -16.62 2.18
CA GLY A 25 -23.77 -15.78 1.46
C GLY A 25 -23.40 -14.30 1.37
N ARG A 26 -22.23 -13.90 1.87
CA ARG A 26 -21.68 -12.55 1.69
C ARG A 26 -20.65 -12.58 0.57
N LYS A 27 -20.69 -11.57 -0.30
CA LYS A 27 -19.72 -11.37 -1.36
C LYS A 27 -19.01 -10.03 -1.23
N GLY A 28 -17.80 -9.95 -1.76
CA GLY A 28 -17.04 -8.71 -1.84
C GLY A 28 -15.79 -8.87 -2.69
N THR A 29 -15.03 -7.79 -2.79
CA THR A 29 -13.76 -7.76 -3.50
C THR A 29 -12.66 -7.36 -2.53
N ALA A 30 -11.54 -8.08 -2.56
CA ALA A 30 -10.34 -7.74 -1.84
C ALA A 30 -9.29 -7.17 -2.80
N PHE A 31 -8.66 -6.07 -2.40
CA PHE A 31 -7.58 -5.43 -3.14
C PHE A 31 -6.30 -5.47 -2.32
N LYS A 32 -5.17 -5.77 -2.96
CA LYS A 32 -3.85 -5.79 -2.32
C LYS A 32 -2.79 -5.15 -3.21
N ALA A 33 -1.85 -4.45 -2.59
CA ALA A 33 -0.57 -4.09 -3.20
C ALA A 33 0.45 -5.17 -2.86
N ILE A 34 1.24 -5.57 -3.84
CA ILE A 34 2.38 -6.46 -3.67
C ILE A 34 3.62 -5.58 -3.74
N CYS A 35 4.43 -5.62 -2.69
CA CYS A 35 5.43 -4.63 -2.40
C CYS A 35 6.80 -5.27 -2.15
N HIS A 36 7.87 -4.64 -2.63
CA HIS A 36 9.22 -4.93 -2.18
C HIS A 36 9.59 -4.01 -1.02
N THR A 37 9.96 -4.63 0.09
CA THR A 37 10.42 -3.96 1.29
C THR A 37 11.86 -4.41 1.57
N LYS A 38 12.77 -3.46 1.74
CA LYS A 38 14.15 -3.78 2.14
C LYS A 38 14.21 -3.80 3.67
N LYS A 39 14.59 -4.93 4.27
CA LYS A 39 14.83 -5.04 5.71
C LYS A 39 16.28 -5.46 5.92
N GLY A 40 17.11 -4.51 6.34
CA GLY A 40 18.57 -4.73 6.35
C GLY A 40 19.10 -4.90 4.93
N ASP A 41 19.81 -5.99 4.66
CA ASP A 41 20.33 -6.32 3.31
C ASP A 41 19.41 -7.24 2.50
N GLU A 42 18.30 -7.69 3.06
CA GLU A 42 17.35 -8.59 2.39
C GLU A 42 16.19 -7.83 1.75
N VAL A 43 15.77 -8.31 0.56
CA VAL A 43 14.54 -7.87 -0.10
C VAL A 43 13.44 -8.87 0.24
N GLN A 44 12.38 -8.39 0.90
CA GLN A 44 11.19 -9.17 1.20
C GLN A 44 10.02 -8.69 0.34
N VAL A 45 9.13 -9.63 0.01
CA VAL A 45 7.86 -9.34 -0.65
C VAL A 45 6.77 -9.30 0.42
N ASP A 46 6.16 -8.14 0.59
CA ASP A 46 5.05 -7.94 1.52
C ASP A 46 3.75 -7.66 0.74
N GLU A 47 2.63 -8.20 1.22
CA GLU A 47 1.29 -7.89 0.71
C GLU A 47 0.58 -6.91 1.64
N ILE A 48 0.22 -5.74 1.11
CA ILE A 48 -0.50 -4.70 1.86
C ILE A 48 -1.95 -4.67 1.39
N ARG A 49 -2.89 -4.73 2.34
CA ARG A 49 -4.32 -4.54 2.03
C ARG A 49 -4.58 -3.07 1.73
N ILE A 50 -5.35 -2.82 0.67
CA ILE A 50 -5.62 -1.47 0.18
C ILE A 50 -7.10 -1.31 -0.19
N THR A 51 -7.57 -0.07 -0.27
CA THR A 51 -8.89 0.24 -0.84
C THR A 51 -8.89 0.18 -2.37
N GLU A 52 -10.07 0.15 -2.98
CA GLU A 52 -10.22 0.22 -4.44
C GLU A 52 -9.64 1.52 -5.02
N GLY A 53 -9.87 2.66 -4.36
CA GLY A 53 -9.32 3.95 -4.79
C GLY A 53 -7.79 3.92 -4.86
N VAL A 54 -7.15 3.35 -3.85
CA VAL A 54 -5.69 3.13 -3.83
C VAL A 54 -5.27 2.18 -4.96
N TYR A 55 -5.99 1.07 -5.16
CA TYR A 55 -5.70 0.09 -6.22
C TYR A 55 -5.66 0.73 -7.61
N VAL A 56 -6.60 1.60 -7.94
CA VAL A 56 -6.67 2.27 -9.24
C VAL A 56 -5.48 3.23 -9.44
N LEU A 57 -5.02 3.89 -8.37
CA LEU A 57 -3.92 4.87 -8.42
C LEU A 57 -2.52 4.25 -8.42
N LEU A 58 -2.40 3.00 -7.97
CA LEU A 58 -1.12 2.28 -7.94
C LEU A 58 -0.60 1.99 -9.34
N LYS A 59 0.67 2.35 -9.54
CA LYS A 59 1.48 1.97 -10.69
C LYS A 59 2.59 1.01 -10.25
N PRO A 60 2.77 -0.12 -10.94
CA PRO A 60 3.93 -0.99 -10.73
C PRO A 60 5.26 -0.23 -10.82
N MET A 61 6.28 -0.76 -10.17
CA MET A 61 7.64 -0.24 -10.12
C MET A 61 7.75 1.20 -9.61
N THR A 62 6.76 1.66 -8.83
CA THR A 62 6.73 3.03 -8.30
C THR A 62 6.77 3.01 -6.77
N PRO A 63 7.60 3.85 -6.13
CA PRO A 63 7.65 3.96 -4.67
C PRO A 63 6.54 4.86 -4.11
N TYR A 64 5.89 4.41 -3.04
CA TYR A 64 4.82 5.13 -2.35
C TYR A 64 4.99 5.07 -0.82
N TYR A 65 4.56 6.12 -0.13
CA TYR A 65 4.20 6.03 1.28
C TYR A 65 2.72 5.68 1.38
N PHE A 66 2.42 4.64 2.16
CA PHE A 66 1.05 4.22 2.43
C PHE A 66 0.54 4.91 3.69
N VAL A 67 -0.69 5.37 3.64
CA VAL A 67 -1.39 5.95 4.79
C VAL A 67 -2.73 5.26 4.94
N GLY A 68 -3.12 4.94 6.17
CA GLY A 68 -4.39 4.28 6.41
C GLY A 68 -4.66 3.90 7.85
N GLU A 69 -5.64 3.02 8.03
CA GLU A 69 -6.08 2.58 9.34
C GLU A 69 -5.35 1.31 9.79
N LEU A 70 -4.83 1.32 11.02
CA LEU A 70 -4.35 0.14 11.72
C LEU A 70 -5.34 -0.24 12.82
N ASP A 71 -5.94 -1.42 12.70
CA ASP A 71 -6.64 -2.06 13.80
C ASP A 71 -5.60 -2.70 14.74
N VAL A 72 -5.28 -1.99 15.82
CA VAL A 72 -4.27 -2.37 16.80
C VAL A 72 -4.61 -3.70 17.49
N LYS A 73 -5.90 -4.03 17.63
CA LYS A 73 -6.29 -5.29 18.28
C LYS A 73 -5.95 -6.51 17.41
N ASN A 74 -6.11 -6.37 16.10
CA ASN A 74 -5.98 -7.46 15.15
C ASN A 74 -4.68 -7.41 14.32
N GLY A 75 -3.86 -6.37 14.50
CA GLY A 75 -2.68 -6.10 13.70
C GLY A 75 -2.98 -5.89 12.21
N ARG A 76 -4.19 -5.43 11.87
CA ARG A 76 -4.65 -5.32 10.49
C ARG A 76 -4.54 -3.89 9.99
N PHE A 77 -3.65 -3.67 9.04
CA PHE A 77 -3.52 -2.41 8.33
C PHE A 77 -4.29 -2.45 7.00
N GLU A 78 -4.98 -1.36 6.67
CA GLU A 78 -5.59 -1.13 5.35
C GLU A 78 -5.24 0.28 4.89
N ALA A 79 -4.54 0.39 3.76
CA ALA A 79 -4.17 1.68 3.20
C ALA A 79 -5.36 2.31 2.47
N THR A 80 -5.67 3.54 2.85
CA THR A 80 -6.77 4.35 2.30
C THR A 80 -6.26 5.47 1.41
N GLU A 81 -4.99 5.87 1.57
CA GLU A 81 -4.36 6.96 0.83
C GLU A 81 -2.91 6.61 0.43
N LEU A 82 -2.42 7.30 -0.61
CA LEU A 82 -1.07 7.17 -1.14
C LEU A 82 -0.41 8.54 -1.24
N LEU A 83 0.84 8.61 -0.80
CA LEU A 83 1.72 9.74 -1.10
C LEU A 83 2.83 9.24 -2.00
N LYS A 84 2.89 9.74 -3.24
CA LYS A 84 3.99 9.43 -4.15
C LYS A 84 5.27 10.06 -3.62
N LEU A 85 6.37 9.32 -3.71
CA LEU A 85 7.69 9.93 -3.59
C LEU A 85 7.90 10.81 -4.85
N VAL A 86 7.57 12.09 -4.75
CA VAL A 86 7.92 13.04 -5.81
C VAL A 86 9.39 13.35 -5.64
N ASN A 87 10.22 12.93 -6.59
CA ASN A 87 11.58 13.46 -6.69
C ASN A 87 11.47 14.97 -6.86
N LEU A 88 11.88 15.72 -5.83
CA LEU A 88 12.12 17.16 -5.87
C LEU A 88 13.35 17.46 -6.76
N LEU A 89 13.33 17.03 -8.01
CA LEU A 89 14.38 17.31 -9.01
C LEU A 89 13.92 18.33 -10.07
N ASN A 90 12.98 19.21 -9.72
CA ASN A 90 12.67 20.41 -10.50
C ASN A 90 13.08 21.69 -9.75
N SER A 91 14.24 21.67 -9.10
CA SER A 91 15.00 22.90 -8.84
C SER A 91 16.00 23.09 -9.98
N SER A 92 16.05 24.31 -10.51
CA SER A 92 16.98 24.82 -11.52
C SER A 92 16.84 24.24 -12.94
N HIS A 93 15.97 24.87 -13.75
CA HIS A 93 16.43 25.32 -15.06
C HIS A 93 16.50 26.85 -14.99
N VAL A 94 17.74 27.33 -15.13
CA VAL A 94 18.12 28.70 -15.48
C VAL A 94 17.59 29.03 -16.87
#